data_AF-A0A2D4SE04-F1
#
_entry.id   AF-A0A2D4SE04-F1
#
_cell.length_a   1.000
_cell.length_b   1.000
_cell.length_c   1.000
_cell.angle_alpha   90.00
_cell.angle_beta   90.00
_cell.angle_gamma   90.00
#
_symmetry.space_group_name_H-M   'P 1'
#
loop_
_entity.id
_entity.type
_entity.pdbx_description
1 polymer ?
#
loop_
_entity_poly.entity_id
_entity_poly.type
_entity_poly.pdbx_seq_one_letter_code
_entity_poly.pdbx_strand_id
1 'polypeptide(L)'
;MPTPALDIAAGVLQRRDGQVLIARRRPGTDGAGKWEFPGGKVEPGESNRAALDRELVEELGIQVRQARPLLSFSHAYTHRRVNLQMWLVTDWQGEPASCEGQPLAWTAPDGLRGYDLLAANKPIVDALRLPPQYLITPAFDGDGDAFAARLQRCVESGVRLVRLRQPGLDDAAYTGLANQLMNSLAGCDVSLLLDRPLNVRGAAGMHLSFEQARQVGRPDSCDGWFGVSCHNREELLSAQGMGADFATLSPVKPTQTHPQARPLTWDGFTAGRTGIAMPVYALGGLTPADLNDAWAAGAQGIAAIRGLWPAD
;
A
#
# COMPACT_ATOMS: atom_id res chain seq x y z
N MET A 1 -3.81 33.41 11.74
CA MET A 1 -2.93 32.65 10.83
C MET A 1 -3.12 31.17 11.15
N PRO A 2 -3.44 30.28 10.19
CA PRO A 2 -3.38 28.85 10.47
C PRO A 2 -1.95 28.47 10.83
N THR A 3 -1.77 27.64 11.86
CA THR A 3 -0.45 27.13 12.26
C THR A 3 0.17 26.39 11.07
N PRO A 4 1.41 26.73 10.65
CA PRO A 4 2.06 26.04 9.54
C PRO A 4 2.19 24.54 9.83
N ALA A 5 2.01 23.72 8.79
CA ALA A 5 2.16 22.28 8.92
C ALA A 5 3.61 21.92 9.27
N LEU A 6 3.79 20.91 10.11
CA LEU A 6 5.11 20.40 10.45
C LEU A 6 5.52 19.28 9.49
N ASP A 7 6.66 19.40 8.85
CA ASP A 7 7.23 18.34 8.04
C ASP A 7 7.98 17.34 8.94
N ILE A 8 7.66 16.06 8.78
CA ILE A 8 8.19 14.94 9.58
C ILE A 8 8.77 13.90 8.62
N ALA A 9 9.99 13.42 8.91
CA ALA A 9 10.60 12.28 8.25
C ALA A 9 10.75 11.14 9.27
N ALA A 10 10.23 9.96 8.93
CA ALA A 10 10.25 8.81 9.83
C ALA A 10 10.56 7.51 9.10
N GLY A 11 11.22 6.59 9.81
CA GLY A 11 11.73 5.34 9.29
C GLY A 11 10.95 4.13 9.82
N VAL A 12 10.45 3.32 8.90
CA VAL A 12 10.03 1.95 9.19
C VAL A 12 11.23 1.04 8.97
N LEU A 13 11.95 0.71 10.03
CA LEU A 13 13.03 -0.28 9.96
C LEU A 13 12.41 -1.66 9.83
N GLN A 14 12.77 -2.40 8.78
CA GLN A 14 12.30 -3.77 8.55
C GLN A 14 13.48 -4.75 8.56
N ARG A 15 13.42 -5.73 9.46
CA ARG A 15 14.37 -6.84 9.50
C ARG A 15 14.11 -7.86 8.40
N ARG A 16 15.08 -8.75 8.17
CA ARG A 16 14.98 -9.82 7.17
C ARG A 16 13.85 -10.81 7.44
N ASP A 17 13.42 -10.94 8.69
CA ASP A 17 12.27 -11.74 9.11
C ASP A 17 10.91 -11.02 8.91
N GLY A 18 10.93 -9.80 8.36
CA GLY A 18 9.75 -8.99 8.09
C GLY A 18 9.24 -8.17 9.27
N GLN A 19 9.82 -8.32 10.47
CA GLN A 19 9.44 -7.52 11.62
C GLN A 19 9.82 -6.04 11.44
N VAL A 20 8.98 -5.15 11.94
CA VAL A 20 9.19 -3.71 11.94
C VAL A 20 9.39 -3.16 13.35
N LEU A 21 10.22 -2.11 13.46
CA LEU A 21 10.49 -1.43 14.72
C LEU A 21 9.47 -0.32 14.98
N ILE A 22 8.92 -0.30 16.20
CA ILE A 22 8.14 0.82 16.73
C ILE A 22 8.72 1.30 18.06
N ALA A 23 8.52 2.57 18.36
CA ALA A 23 8.92 3.23 19.59
C ALA A 23 7.70 3.78 20.34
N ARG A 24 7.75 3.79 21.68
CA ARG A 24 6.69 4.34 22.52
C ARG A 24 7.01 5.77 22.92
N ARG A 25 6.11 6.70 22.61
CA ARG A 25 6.26 8.12 22.90
C ARG A 25 6.47 8.38 24.38
N ARG A 26 7.48 9.20 24.69
CA ARG A 26 7.85 9.58 26.05
C ARG A 26 6.74 10.41 26.73
N PRO A 27 6.62 10.33 28.07
CA PRO A 27 5.77 11.25 28.83
C PRO A 27 6.07 12.72 28.51
N GLY A 28 5.04 13.58 28.48
CA GLY A 28 5.19 15.01 28.21
C GLY A 28 5.25 15.42 26.74
N THR A 29 5.18 14.45 25.81
CA THR A 29 5.04 14.72 24.37
C THR A 29 3.57 14.61 23.92
N ASP A 30 3.19 15.28 22.83
CA ASP A 30 1.87 15.08 22.20
C ASP A 30 1.67 13.59 21.92
N GLY A 31 0.60 12.96 22.41
CA GLY A 31 0.39 11.52 22.21
C GLY A 31 1.26 10.61 23.08
N ALA A 32 1.77 11.11 24.22
CA ALA A 32 2.53 10.32 25.19
C ALA A 32 1.90 8.94 25.47
N GLY A 33 2.74 7.90 25.53
CA GLY A 33 2.32 6.53 25.77
C GLY A 33 1.81 5.78 24.54
N LYS A 34 1.56 6.45 23.41
CA LYS A 34 1.25 5.81 22.13
C LYS A 34 2.51 5.33 21.42
N TRP A 35 2.33 4.38 20.50
CA TRP A 35 3.40 3.83 19.68
C TRP A 35 3.46 4.49 18.30
N GLU A 36 4.67 4.63 17.78
CA GLU A 36 4.93 5.20 16.46
C GLU A 36 6.19 4.64 15.81
N PHE A 37 6.46 5.08 14.59
CA PHE A 37 7.71 4.78 13.90
C PHE A 37 8.76 5.86 14.24
N PRO A 38 10.02 5.48 14.54
CA PRO A 38 11.09 6.41 14.88
C PRO A 38 11.31 7.48 13.81
N GLY A 39 11.62 8.69 14.24
CA GLY A 39 11.82 9.84 13.36
C GLY A 39 11.32 11.15 13.95
N GLY A 40 11.56 12.23 13.23
CA GLY A 40 11.31 13.57 13.76
C GLY A 40 11.18 14.64 12.71
N LYS A 41 11.42 15.87 13.15
CA LYS A 41 11.10 17.07 12.39
C LYS A 41 12.14 17.33 11.32
N VAL A 42 11.70 17.67 10.12
CA VAL A 42 12.58 18.21 9.08
C VAL A 42 12.97 19.64 9.41
N GLU A 43 14.27 19.92 9.48
CA GLU A 43 14.78 21.26 9.77
C GLU A 43 14.77 22.18 8.54
N PRO A 44 14.76 23.52 8.72
CA PRO A 44 14.80 24.46 7.59
C PRO A 44 16.04 24.23 6.71
N GLY A 45 15.81 23.97 5.41
CA GLY A 45 16.87 23.71 4.43
C GLY A 45 17.36 22.25 4.40
N GLU A 46 16.83 21.39 5.28
CA GLU A 46 17.13 19.97 5.31
C GLU A 46 16.28 19.19 4.30
N SER A 47 16.86 18.19 3.64
CA SER A 47 16.07 17.27 2.81
C SER A 47 15.38 16.21 3.68
N ASN A 48 14.25 15.67 3.23
CA ASN A 48 13.56 14.59 3.97
C ASN A 48 14.46 13.39 4.26
N ARG A 49 15.40 13.07 3.35
CA ARG A 49 16.34 11.97 3.55
C ARG A 49 17.42 12.31 4.59
N ALA A 50 17.93 13.54 4.58
CA ALA A 50 18.88 14.00 5.59
C ALA A 50 18.25 14.02 6.99
N ALA A 51 17.01 14.49 7.11
CA ALA A 51 16.25 14.45 8.35
C ALA A 51 16.07 13.01 8.86
N LEU A 52 15.65 12.08 8.00
CA LEU A 52 15.55 10.66 8.35
C LEU A 52 16.88 10.12 8.90
N ASP A 53 17.98 10.36 8.18
CA ASP A 53 19.29 9.82 8.55
C ASP A 53 19.76 10.39 9.89
N ARG A 54 19.55 11.70 10.15
CA ARG A 54 19.88 12.36 11.43
C ARG A 54 19.02 11.82 12.58
N GLU A 55 17.71 11.80 12.40
CA GLU A 55 16.77 11.39 13.45
C GLU A 55 16.99 9.92 13.87
N LEU A 56 17.27 9.01 12.92
CA LEU A 56 17.56 7.61 13.25
C LEU A 56 18.93 7.41 13.91
N VAL A 57 19.89 8.31 13.68
CA VAL A 57 21.13 8.34 14.47
C VAL A 57 20.85 8.80 15.89
N GLU A 58 20.09 9.89 16.07
CA GLU A 58 19.78 10.49 17.37
C GLU A 58 18.92 9.58 18.25
N GLU A 59 17.85 9.02 17.70
CA GLU A 59 16.89 8.22 18.46
C GLU A 59 17.32 6.77 18.68
N LEU A 60 18.04 6.19 17.69
CA LEU A 60 18.33 4.76 17.64
C LEU A 60 19.82 4.40 17.57
N GLY A 61 20.70 5.36 17.32
CA GLY A 61 22.14 5.12 17.17
C GLY A 61 22.53 4.36 15.89
N ILE A 62 21.69 4.40 14.84
CA ILE A 62 21.94 3.67 13.59
C ILE A 62 22.20 4.59 12.40
N GLN A 63 22.94 4.08 11.42
CA GLN A 63 23.16 4.77 10.14
C GLN A 63 22.45 4.02 9.01
N VAL A 64 21.53 4.69 8.33
CA VAL A 64 20.77 4.11 7.21
C VAL A 64 21.69 3.85 6.02
N ARG A 65 21.63 2.63 5.47
CA ARG A 65 22.35 2.25 4.24
C ARG A 65 21.42 2.16 3.04
N GLN A 66 20.28 1.49 3.22
CA GLN A 66 19.26 1.36 2.18
C GLN A 66 17.90 1.76 2.72
N ALA A 67 17.28 2.71 2.03
CA ALA A 67 15.92 3.14 2.29
C ALA A 67 15.23 3.54 0.99
N ARG A 68 13.92 3.35 0.94
CA ARG A 68 13.06 3.83 -0.15
C ARG A 68 11.83 4.56 0.41
N PRO A 69 11.19 5.45 -0.37
CA PRO A 69 9.89 5.97 -0.01
C PRO A 69 8.89 4.84 0.22
N LEU A 70 8.11 4.95 1.30
CA LEU A 70 7.00 4.04 1.60
C LEU A 70 5.65 4.73 1.36
N LEU A 71 5.45 5.90 1.99
CA LEU A 71 4.19 6.63 1.96
C LEU A 71 4.41 8.08 2.35
N SER A 72 3.60 9.00 1.82
CA SER A 72 3.74 10.43 2.14
C SER A 72 2.40 11.14 2.14
N PHE A 73 2.00 11.80 3.23
CA PHE A 73 0.66 12.40 3.32
C PHE A 73 0.55 13.46 4.41
N SER A 74 -0.49 14.29 4.33
CA SER A 74 -0.82 15.23 5.40
C SER A 74 -1.82 14.61 6.39
N HIS A 75 -1.60 14.81 7.68
CA HIS A 75 -2.55 14.47 8.73
C HIS A 75 -2.84 15.69 9.62
N ALA A 76 -4.11 15.90 9.97
CA ALA A 76 -4.53 16.99 10.83
C ALA A 76 -4.96 16.43 12.20
N TYR A 77 -4.20 16.78 13.23
CA TYR A 77 -4.59 16.63 14.63
C TYR A 77 -5.37 17.87 15.08
N THR A 78 -6.06 17.78 16.22
CA THR A 78 -6.89 18.86 16.80
C THR A 78 -6.16 20.21 16.88
N HIS A 79 -4.86 20.21 17.17
CA HIS A 79 -4.07 21.42 17.40
C HIS A 79 -2.94 21.66 16.39
N ARG A 80 -2.72 20.75 15.44
CA ARG A 80 -1.58 20.83 14.50
C ARG A 80 -1.80 19.99 13.25
N ARG A 81 -1.19 20.42 12.15
CA ARG A 81 -1.08 19.62 10.92
C ARG A 81 0.34 19.11 10.77
N VAL A 82 0.50 17.88 10.32
CA VAL A 82 1.80 17.28 9.99
C VAL A 82 1.80 16.79 8.55
N ASN A 83 2.93 16.89 7.87
CA ASN A 83 3.20 16.23 6.61
C ASN A 83 4.22 15.12 6.89
N LEU A 84 3.77 13.88 6.73
CA LEU A 84 4.57 12.69 7.01
C LEU A 84 5.28 12.23 5.74
N GLN A 85 6.57 11.96 5.84
CA GLN A 85 7.39 11.31 4.82
C GLN A 85 7.93 10.02 5.42
N MET A 86 7.27 8.91 5.08
CA MET A 86 7.61 7.59 5.60
C MET A 86 8.56 6.88 4.67
N TRP A 87 9.62 6.32 5.24
CA TRP A 87 10.65 5.57 4.51
C TRP A 87 10.68 4.14 5.00
N LEU A 88 10.73 3.17 4.09
CA LEU A 88 11.05 1.79 4.43
C LEU A 88 12.58 1.65 4.43
N VAL A 89 13.15 1.33 5.60
CA VAL A 89 14.58 1.14 5.81
C VAL A 89 14.86 -0.36 5.93
N THR A 90 15.62 -0.91 4.99
CA THR A 90 15.87 -2.37 4.89
C THR A 90 17.32 -2.76 5.15
N ASP A 91 18.23 -1.78 5.20
CA ASP A 91 19.63 -2.00 5.56
C ASP A 91 20.18 -0.79 6.33
N TRP A 92 20.93 -1.06 7.38
CA TRP A 92 21.53 -0.05 8.27
C TRP A 92 22.78 -0.60 8.96
N GLN A 93 23.55 0.30 9.56
CA GLN A 93 24.69 -0.01 10.40
C GLN A 93 24.40 0.30 11.87
N GLY A 94 24.86 -0.56 12.76
CA GLY A 94 24.60 -0.48 14.20
C GLY A 94 23.40 -1.32 14.63
N GLU A 95 23.22 -1.49 15.93
CA GLU A 95 22.06 -2.17 16.52
C GLU A 95 21.10 -1.11 17.06
N PRO A 96 19.82 -1.08 16.62
CA PRO A 96 18.84 -0.13 17.13
C PRO A 96 18.71 -0.24 18.66
N ALA A 97 19.04 0.86 19.34
CA ALA A 97 18.95 0.98 20.79
C ALA A 97 18.07 2.17 21.15
N SER A 98 17.57 2.22 22.39
CA SER A 98 16.85 3.39 22.87
C SER A 98 17.84 4.47 23.33
N CYS A 99 18.21 5.39 22.44
CA CYS A 99 19.14 6.47 22.78
C CYS A 99 18.49 7.58 23.63
N GLU A 100 17.17 7.64 23.66
CA GLU A 100 16.40 8.65 24.41
C GLU A 100 15.59 8.08 25.59
N GLY A 101 15.74 6.79 25.91
CA GLY A 101 15.00 6.11 26.98
C GLY A 101 13.55 5.72 26.63
N GLN A 102 13.18 5.78 25.36
CA GLN A 102 11.90 5.30 24.83
C GLN A 102 11.83 3.76 24.69
N PRO A 103 10.77 3.10 25.18
CA PRO A 103 10.57 1.67 24.91
C PRO A 103 10.50 1.36 23.41
N LEU A 104 11.17 0.29 22.99
CA LEU A 104 11.19 -0.20 21.61
C LEU A 104 10.52 -1.58 21.53
N ALA A 105 9.88 -1.88 20.40
CA ALA A 105 9.32 -3.20 20.12
C ALA A 105 9.47 -3.58 18.65
N TRP A 106 9.85 -4.82 18.40
CA TRP A 106 9.78 -5.46 17.08
C TRP A 106 8.48 -6.22 16.96
N THR A 107 7.76 -6.04 15.85
CA THR A 107 6.50 -6.74 15.61
C THR A 107 6.27 -6.95 14.12
N ALA A 108 5.52 -7.99 13.76
CA ALA A 108 5.08 -8.16 12.37
C ALA A 108 4.06 -7.06 12.00
N PRO A 109 3.94 -6.68 10.71
CA PRO A 109 2.95 -5.69 10.28
C PRO A 109 1.51 -5.99 10.72
N ASP A 110 1.09 -7.26 10.75
CA ASP A 110 -0.23 -7.65 11.27
C ASP A 110 -0.37 -7.47 12.79
N GLY A 111 0.73 -7.62 13.53
CA GLY A 111 0.78 -7.44 14.98
C GLY A 111 0.65 -5.98 15.42
N LEU A 112 0.87 -5.01 14.52
CA LEU A 112 0.74 -3.57 14.80
C LEU A 112 -0.65 -3.18 15.30
N ARG A 113 -1.69 -3.94 14.92
CA ARG A 113 -3.08 -3.72 15.38
C ARG A 113 -3.26 -3.94 16.89
N GLY A 114 -2.34 -4.68 17.54
CA GLY A 114 -2.34 -4.89 18.98
C GLY A 114 -1.76 -3.73 19.80
N TYR A 115 -1.20 -2.70 19.14
CA TYR A 115 -0.59 -1.55 19.79
C TYR A 115 -1.50 -0.32 19.71
N ASP A 116 -1.49 0.53 20.75
CA ASP A 116 -2.13 1.85 20.71
C ASP A 116 -1.26 2.81 19.89
N LEU A 117 -1.42 2.76 18.57
CA LEU A 117 -0.69 3.58 17.61
C LEU A 117 -1.28 5.00 17.53
N LEU A 118 -0.46 5.94 17.07
CA LEU A 118 -0.97 7.23 16.61
C LEU A 118 -1.99 7.05 15.47
N ALA A 119 -3.01 7.90 15.43
CA ALA A 119 -4.09 7.82 14.45
C ALA A 119 -3.56 7.92 13.00
N ALA A 120 -2.49 8.68 12.78
CA ALA A 120 -1.85 8.81 11.47
C ALA A 120 -1.20 7.50 10.98
N ASN A 121 -1.04 6.47 11.81
CA ASN A 121 -0.29 5.28 11.42
C ASN A 121 -1.13 4.24 10.67
N LYS A 122 -2.47 4.30 10.66
CA LYS A 122 -3.30 3.31 9.92
C LYS A 122 -2.84 3.17 8.46
N PRO A 123 -2.69 4.25 7.66
CA PRO A 123 -2.29 4.10 6.28
C PRO A 123 -0.87 3.54 6.11
N ILE A 124 0.00 3.75 7.09
CA ILE A 124 1.37 3.18 7.12
C ILE A 124 1.30 1.68 7.37
N VAL A 125 0.48 1.25 8.33
CA VAL A 125 0.21 -0.17 8.60
C VAL A 125 -0.37 -0.84 7.35
N ASP A 126 -1.29 -0.18 6.65
CA ASP A 126 -1.87 -0.70 5.41
C ASP A 126 -0.80 -0.84 4.31
N ALA A 127 0.07 0.16 4.15
CA ALA A 127 1.20 0.11 3.21
C ALA A 127 2.17 -1.05 3.51
N LEU A 128 2.41 -1.38 4.78
CA LEU A 128 3.31 -2.46 5.19
C LEU A 128 2.71 -3.86 4.95
N ARG A 129 1.39 -3.96 4.89
CA ARG A 129 0.65 -5.22 4.67
C ARG A 129 0.32 -5.47 3.20
N LEU A 130 0.46 -4.45 2.36
CA LEU A 130 0.22 -4.53 0.92
C LEU A 130 1.52 -4.89 0.19
N PRO A 131 1.53 -5.93 -0.67
CA PRO A 131 2.75 -6.32 -1.39
C PRO A 131 3.05 -5.35 -2.55
N PRO A 132 4.28 -5.34 -3.08
CA PRO A 132 4.65 -4.40 -4.15
C PRO A 132 4.10 -4.78 -5.54
N GLN A 133 3.64 -6.02 -5.72
CA GLN A 133 3.09 -6.51 -6.99
C GLN A 133 1.63 -6.93 -6.81
N TYR A 134 0.76 -6.25 -7.55
CA TYR A 134 -0.69 -6.48 -7.53
C TYR A 134 -1.18 -6.97 -8.90
N LEU A 135 -1.48 -8.26 -8.99
CA LEU A 135 -1.98 -8.86 -10.23
C LEU A 135 -3.47 -8.55 -10.41
N ILE A 136 -3.85 -8.14 -11.61
CA ILE A 136 -5.24 -8.11 -12.07
C ILE A 136 -5.37 -9.21 -13.12
N THR A 137 -6.26 -10.17 -12.91
CA THR A 137 -6.36 -11.30 -13.84
C THR A 137 -6.83 -10.86 -15.24
N PRO A 138 -6.39 -11.54 -16.30
CA PRO A 138 -6.98 -11.36 -17.63
C PRO A 138 -8.40 -11.95 -17.68
N ALA A 139 -9.06 -11.76 -18.83
CA ALA A 139 -10.34 -12.40 -19.11
C ALA A 139 -10.19 -13.93 -19.01
N PHE A 140 -11.17 -14.57 -18.39
CA PHE A 140 -11.28 -16.01 -18.32
C PHE A 140 -11.63 -16.58 -19.70
N ASP A 141 -10.94 -17.63 -20.10
CA ASP A 141 -11.07 -18.29 -21.41
C ASP A 141 -12.00 -19.52 -21.38
N GLY A 142 -12.49 -19.91 -20.21
CA GLY A 142 -13.38 -21.06 -20.02
C GLY A 142 -12.70 -22.28 -19.39
N ASP A 143 -11.37 -22.30 -19.30
CA ASP A 143 -10.62 -23.40 -18.69
C ASP A 143 -10.15 -23.03 -17.28
N GLY A 144 -10.95 -23.43 -16.28
CA GLY A 144 -10.68 -23.12 -14.88
C GLY A 144 -9.36 -23.70 -14.36
N ASP A 145 -8.99 -24.90 -14.81
CA ASP A 145 -7.80 -25.59 -14.32
C ASP A 145 -6.54 -24.98 -14.91
N ALA A 146 -6.54 -24.67 -16.21
CA ALA A 146 -5.44 -23.94 -16.84
C ALA A 146 -5.26 -22.54 -16.22
N PHE A 147 -6.37 -21.85 -15.95
CA PHE A 147 -6.34 -20.53 -15.32
C PHE A 147 -5.78 -20.58 -13.89
N ALA A 148 -6.18 -21.58 -13.09
CA ALA A 148 -5.66 -21.81 -11.74
C ALA A 148 -4.16 -22.13 -11.76
N ALA A 149 -3.72 -23.02 -12.66
CA ALA A 149 -2.32 -23.36 -12.82
C ALA A 149 -1.45 -22.16 -13.22
N ARG A 150 -1.95 -21.29 -14.12
CA ARG A 150 -1.27 -20.03 -14.47
C ARG A 150 -1.17 -19.09 -13.28
N LEU A 151 -2.26 -18.93 -12.52
CA LEU A 151 -2.27 -18.09 -11.34
C LEU A 151 -1.29 -18.59 -10.26
N GLN A 152 -1.18 -19.91 -10.08
CA GLN A 152 -0.22 -20.50 -9.16
C GLN A 152 1.23 -20.15 -9.55
N ARG A 153 1.57 -20.22 -10.86
CA ARG A 153 2.89 -19.78 -11.35
C ARG A 153 3.16 -18.30 -11.04
N CYS A 154 2.15 -17.42 -11.12
CA CYS A 154 2.29 -16.02 -10.74
C CYS A 154 2.65 -15.89 -9.24
N VAL A 155 1.99 -16.68 -8.38
CA VAL A 155 2.26 -16.68 -6.93
C VAL A 155 3.66 -17.19 -6.61
N GLU A 156 4.09 -18.26 -7.28
CA GLU A 156 5.46 -18.78 -7.19
C GLU A 156 6.51 -17.74 -7.64
N SER A 157 6.18 -16.89 -8.61
CA SER A 157 7.04 -15.77 -9.04
C SER A 157 7.03 -14.53 -8.12
N GLY A 158 6.28 -14.56 -7.02
CA GLY A 158 6.29 -13.50 -6.01
C GLY A 158 5.04 -12.63 -5.95
N VAL A 159 3.99 -12.91 -6.73
CA VAL A 159 2.69 -12.21 -6.58
C VAL A 159 2.06 -12.62 -5.25
N ARG A 160 1.58 -11.64 -4.49
CA ARG A 160 0.94 -11.83 -3.17
C ARG A 160 -0.44 -11.18 -3.05
N LEU A 161 -0.82 -10.34 -4.03
CA LEU A 161 -2.15 -9.74 -4.10
C LEU A 161 -2.71 -9.91 -5.52
N VAL A 162 -3.93 -10.41 -5.62
CA VAL A 162 -4.58 -10.74 -6.88
C VAL A 162 -5.99 -10.18 -6.88
N ARG A 163 -6.42 -9.56 -7.98
CA ARG A 163 -7.82 -9.22 -8.25
C ARG A 163 -8.37 -10.15 -9.31
N LEU A 164 -9.36 -10.95 -8.95
CA LEU A 164 -10.14 -11.72 -9.91
C LEU A 164 -11.08 -10.77 -10.65
N ARG A 165 -10.67 -10.32 -11.85
CA ARG A 165 -11.41 -9.38 -12.69
C ARG A 165 -12.08 -10.11 -13.84
N GLN A 166 -13.38 -10.37 -13.73
CA GLN A 166 -14.15 -11.13 -14.73
C GLN A 166 -15.49 -10.45 -15.05
N PRO A 167 -15.49 -9.25 -15.68
CA PRO A 167 -16.71 -8.50 -15.96
C PRO A 167 -17.69 -9.21 -16.89
N GLY A 168 -17.23 -10.22 -17.65
CA GLY A 168 -18.06 -11.01 -18.55
C GLY A 168 -18.79 -12.19 -17.91
N LEU A 169 -18.45 -12.56 -16.66
CA LEU A 169 -19.11 -13.65 -15.95
C LEU A 169 -20.30 -13.13 -15.13
N ASP A 170 -21.39 -13.90 -15.13
CA ASP A 170 -22.47 -13.74 -14.14
C ASP A 170 -21.99 -14.16 -12.74
N ASP A 171 -22.79 -13.87 -11.72
CA ASP A 171 -22.40 -14.09 -10.33
C ASP A 171 -22.24 -15.57 -9.96
N ALA A 172 -22.98 -16.47 -10.60
CA ALA A 172 -22.89 -17.90 -10.34
C ALA A 172 -21.59 -18.47 -10.91
N ALA A 173 -21.28 -18.18 -12.17
CA ALA A 173 -20.03 -18.57 -12.82
C ALA A 173 -18.81 -17.92 -12.15
N TYR A 174 -18.92 -16.64 -11.78
CA TYR A 174 -17.88 -15.93 -11.04
C TYR A 174 -17.58 -16.61 -9.71
N THR A 175 -18.63 -16.92 -8.93
CA THR A 175 -18.50 -17.59 -7.63
C THR A 175 -17.88 -18.98 -7.78
N GLY A 176 -18.26 -19.73 -8.82
CA GLY A 176 -17.66 -21.03 -9.14
C GLY A 176 -16.15 -20.92 -9.37
N LEU A 177 -15.73 -20.01 -10.26
CA LEU A 177 -14.31 -19.76 -10.54
C LEU A 177 -13.57 -19.28 -9.29
N ALA A 178 -14.13 -18.32 -8.55
CA ALA A 178 -13.50 -17.79 -7.33
C ALA A 178 -13.24 -18.91 -6.30
N ASN A 179 -14.21 -19.80 -6.06
CA ASN A 179 -14.04 -20.95 -5.17
C ASN A 179 -12.96 -21.92 -5.66
N GLN A 180 -12.91 -22.20 -6.97
CA GLN A 180 -11.88 -23.05 -7.57
C GLN A 180 -10.48 -22.47 -7.36
N LEU A 181 -10.31 -21.16 -7.58
CA LEU A 181 -9.03 -20.48 -7.36
C LEU A 181 -8.65 -20.44 -5.88
N MET A 182 -9.61 -20.17 -4.98
CA MET A 182 -9.36 -20.22 -3.53
C MET A 182 -8.88 -21.61 -3.07
N ASN A 183 -9.46 -22.68 -3.61
CA ASN A 183 -9.03 -24.04 -3.30
C ASN A 183 -7.63 -24.33 -3.86
N SER A 184 -7.34 -23.89 -5.09
CA SER A 184 -6.04 -24.10 -5.73
C SER A 184 -4.91 -23.32 -5.05
N LEU A 185 -5.24 -22.17 -4.46
CA LEU A 185 -4.31 -21.31 -3.72
C LEU A 185 -4.26 -21.63 -2.22
N ALA A 186 -4.92 -22.69 -1.76
CA ALA A 186 -4.97 -23.04 -0.35
C ALA A 186 -3.55 -23.30 0.21
N GLY A 187 -3.20 -22.59 1.28
CA GLY A 187 -1.87 -22.68 1.90
C GLY A 187 -0.79 -21.81 1.22
N CYS A 188 -1.09 -21.18 0.09
CA CYS A 188 -0.23 -20.14 -0.46
C CYS A 188 -0.41 -18.83 0.31
N ASP A 189 0.69 -18.11 0.53
CA ASP A 189 0.65 -16.74 1.01
C ASP A 189 0.19 -15.82 -0.14
N VAL A 190 -1.11 -15.69 -0.36
CA VAL A 190 -1.67 -14.81 -1.40
C VAL A 190 -3.07 -14.36 -1.01
N SER A 191 -3.36 -13.08 -1.26
CA SER A 191 -4.68 -12.48 -1.06
C SER A 191 -5.43 -12.38 -2.39
N LEU A 192 -6.62 -12.98 -2.45
CA LEU A 192 -7.55 -12.84 -3.59
C LEU A 192 -8.63 -11.80 -3.28
N LEU A 193 -8.76 -10.81 -4.16
CA LEU A 193 -9.78 -9.76 -4.11
C LEU A 193 -10.81 -9.98 -5.20
N LEU A 194 -12.08 -9.83 -4.85
CA LEU A 194 -13.20 -9.93 -5.78
C LEU A 194 -13.41 -8.59 -6.51
N ASP A 195 -13.96 -8.61 -7.72
CA ASP A 195 -14.26 -7.38 -8.48
C ASP A 195 -15.69 -6.85 -8.28
N ARG A 196 -16.45 -7.47 -7.37
CA ARG A 196 -17.89 -7.24 -7.15
C ARG A 196 -18.32 -7.64 -5.72
N PRO A 197 -19.47 -7.14 -5.23
CA PRO A 197 -19.93 -7.37 -3.86
C PRO A 197 -20.54 -8.77 -3.65
N LEU A 198 -19.73 -9.82 -3.78
CA LEU A 198 -20.11 -11.21 -3.47
C LEU A 198 -19.44 -11.72 -2.19
N ASN A 199 -20.08 -12.68 -1.53
CA ASN A 199 -19.52 -13.36 -0.36
C ASN A 199 -18.87 -14.68 -0.78
N VAL A 200 -17.56 -14.65 -1.05
CA VAL A 200 -16.73 -15.84 -1.31
C VAL A 200 -15.87 -16.11 -0.10
N ARG A 201 -16.02 -17.29 0.50
CA ARG A 201 -15.29 -17.65 1.72
C ARG A 201 -13.79 -17.60 1.50
N GLY A 202 -13.08 -16.88 2.38
CA GLY A 202 -11.62 -16.77 2.35
C GLY A 202 -11.09 -15.70 1.39
N ALA A 203 -11.94 -15.04 0.59
CA ALA A 203 -11.52 -13.87 -0.16
C ALA A 203 -11.02 -12.78 0.81
N ALA A 204 -9.92 -12.13 0.44
CA ALA A 204 -9.24 -11.15 1.28
C ALA A 204 -9.88 -9.75 1.20
N GLY A 205 -10.91 -9.57 0.38
CA GLY A 205 -11.60 -8.30 0.18
C GLY A 205 -12.10 -8.10 -1.25
N MET A 206 -12.26 -6.84 -1.63
CA MET A 206 -12.86 -6.42 -2.88
C MET A 206 -12.09 -5.27 -3.52
N HIS A 207 -12.11 -5.20 -4.85
CA HIS A 207 -11.66 -4.03 -5.59
C HIS A 207 -12.69 -3.66 -6.66
N LEU A 208 -13.36 -2.52 -6.46
CA LEU A 208 -14.42 -2.02 -7.34
C LEU A 208 -13.90 -0.94 -8.30
N SER A 209 -14.60 -0.74 -9.41
CA SER A 209 -14.41 0.48 -10.21
C SER A 209 -14.86 1.72 -9.43
N PHE A 210 -14.38 2.91 -9.81
CA PHE A 210 -14.83 4.15 -9.18
C PHE A 210 -16.34 4.32 -9.22
N GLU A 211 -16.98 4.06 -10.36
CA GLU A 211 -18.44 4.19 -10.52
C GLU A 211 -19.21 3.23 -9.60
N GLN A 212 -18.76 1.97 -9.51
CA GLN A 212 -19.35 1.00 -8.59
C GLN A 212 -19.19 1.46 -7.13
N ALA A 213 -17.97 1.84 -6.73
CA ALA A 213 -17.69 2.31 -5.38
C ALA A 213 -18.50 3.57 -5.02
N ARG A 214 -18.66 4.52 -5.96
CA ARG A 214 -19.47 5.73 -5.74
C ARG A 214 -20.94 5.40 -5.51
N GLN A 215 -21.45 4.34 -6.15
CA GLN A 215 -22.84 3.92 -6.02
C GLN A 215 -23.12 3.18 -4.70
N VAL A 216 -22.21 2.29 -4.28
CA VAL A 216 -22.48 1.37 -3.15
C VAL A 216 -21.67 1.70 -1.89
N GLY A 217 -20.69 2.60 -1.97
CA GLY A 217 -19.73 2.84 -0.90
C GLY A 217 -18.84 1.63 -0.65
N ARG A 218 -18.35 1.50 0.59
CA ARG A 218 -17.71 0.27 1.07
C ARG A 218 -18.81 -0.76 1.37
N PRO A 219 -18.87 -1.90 0.65
CA PRO A 219 -19.93 -2.89 0.90
C PRO A 219 -19.83 -3.48 2.30
N ASP A 220 -20.98 -3.73 2.94
CA ASP A 220 -21.04 -4.42 4.24
C ASP A 220 -20.44 -5.83 4.20
N SER A 221 -20.45 -6.47 3.03
CA SER A 221 -19.82 -7.77 2.80
C SER A 221 -18.28 -7.71 2.73
N CYS A 222 -17.68 -6.53 2.82
CA CYS A 222 -16.24 -6.33 2.69
C CYS A 222 -15.53 -6.24 4.05
N ASP A 223 -15.35 -7.40 4.68
CA ASP A 223 -14.62 -7.55 5.96
C ASP A 223 -13.09 -7.43 5.82
N GLY A 224 -12.58 -7.39 4.58
CA GLY A 224 -11.16 -7.34 4.25
C GLY A 224 -10.71 -6.04 3.60
N TRP A 225 -9.79 -6.13 2.65
CA TRP A 225 -9.32 -4.98 1.88
C TRP A 225 -10.39 -4.39 0.99
N PHE A 226 -10.56 -3.07 1.01
CA PHE A 226 -11.39 -2.36 0.03
C PHE A 226 -10.53 -1.51 -0.90
N GLY A 227 -10.42 -1.94 -2.16
CA GLY A 227 -9.69 -1.24 -3.23
C GLY A 227 -10.62 -0.50 -4.19
N VAL A 228 -10.18 0.64 -4.72
CA VAL A 228 -10.92 1.38 -5.75
C VAL A 228 -10.03 1.70 -6.96
N SER A 229 -10.57 1.48 -8.17
CA SER A 229 -9.89 1.87 -9.41
C SER A 229 -10.13 3.34 -9.69
N CYS A 230 -9.07 4.16 -9.70
CA CYS A 230 -9.12 5.59 -9.96
C CYS A 230 -8.30 6.00 -11.21
N HIS A 231 -8.66 7.14 -11.79
CA HIS A 231 -8.07 7.69 -13.01
C HIS A 231 -7.58 9.13 -12.88
N ASN A 232 -7.92 9.81 -11.78
CA ASN A 232 -7.50 11.18 -11.51
C ASN A 232 -7.43 11.42 -9.99
N ARG A 233 -7.04 12.64 -9.61
CA ARG A 233 -6.87 13.05 -8.21
C ARG A 233 -8.19 13.13 -7.47
N GLU A 234 -9.23 13.63 -8.12
CA GLU A 234 -10.56 13.82 -7.56
C GLU A 234 -11.16 12.48 -7.15
N GLU A 235 -10.99 11.46 -7.98
CA GLU A 235 -11.39 10.08 -7.70
C GLU A 235 -10.60 9.49 -6.53
N LEU A 236 -9.29 9.75 -6.42
CA LEU A 236 -8.50 9.29 -5.26
C LEU A 236 -8.98 9.92 -3.95
N LEU A 237 -9.27 11.23 -3.95
CA LEU A 237 -9.81 11.92 -2.78
C LEU A 237 -11.18 11.35 -2.39
N SER A 238 -12.04 11.11 -3.38
CA SER A 238 -13.36 10.50 -3.16
C SER A 238 -13.24 9.07 -2.65
N ALA A 239 -12.37 8.23 -3.22
CA ALA A 239 -12.12 6.87 -2.77
C ALA A 239 -11.63 6.81 -1.32
N GLN A 240 -10.70 7.69 -0.95
CA GLN A 240 -10.27 7.82 0.45
C GLN A 240 -11.44 8.21 1.36
N GLY A 241 -12.29 9.16 0.92
CA GLY A 241 -13.49 9.56 1.65
C GLY A 241 -14.54 8.44 1.81
N MET A 242 -14.57 7.49 0.88
CA MET A 242 -15.41 6.28 0.93
C MET A 242 -14.83 5.17 1.83
N GLY A 243 -13.66 5.39 2.44
CA GLY A 243 -13.01 4.39 3.30
C GLY A 243 -12.30 3.28 2.52
N ALA A 244 -11.84 3.56 1.30
CA ALA A 244 -10.93 2.69 0.58
C ALA A 244 -9.61 2.55 1.38
N ASP A 245 -9.15 1.31 1.52
CA ASP A 245 -7.87 1.01 2.16
C ASP A 245 -6.69 1.24 1.21
N PHE A 246 -6.92 1.13 -0.10
CA PHE A 246 -5.96 1.43 -1.14
C PHE A 246 -6.66 1.73 -2.48
N ALA A 247 -5.90 2.23 -3.45
CA ALA A 247 -6.40 2.46 -4.80
C ALA A 247 -5.39 2.08 -5.89
N THR A 248 -5.84 2.04 -7.13
CA THR A 248 -4.95 2.12 -8.31
C THR A 248 -5.15 3.45 -9.00
N LEU A 249 -4.08 4.05 -9.53
CA LEU A 249 -4.15 5.22 -10.41
C LEU A 249 -3.59 4.85 -11.80
N SER A 250 -4.38 5.09 -12.84
CA SER A 250 -4.09 4.60 -14.20
C SER A 250 -4.69 5.46 -15.32
N PRO A 251 -4.17 5.37 -16.56
CA PRO A 251 -2.97 4.62 -16.95
C PRO A 251 -1.68 5.45 -16.80
N VAL A 252 -0.61 4.86 -16.26
CA VAL A 252 0.70 5.53 -16.13
C VAL A 252 1.44 5.55 -17.48
N LYS A 253 1.48 4.42 -18.19
CA LYS A 253 2.05 4.28 -19.54
C LYS A 253 0.95 3.93 -20.56
N PRO A 254 1.21 4.10 -21.88
CA PRO A 254 0.30 3.59 -22.91
C PRO A 254 -0.03 2.11 -22.67
N THR A 255 -1.30 1.73 -22.81
CA THR A 255 -1.75 0.37 -22.56
C THR A 255 -2.72 -0.10 -23.63
N GLN A 256 -2.59 -1.38 -24.03
CA GLN A 256 -3.51 -2.01 -24.99
C GLN A 256 -4.92 -2.19 -24.43
N THR A 257 -5.09 -2.19 -23.09
CA THR A 257 -6.41 -2.32 -22.46
C THR A 257 -7.27 -1.07 -22.65
N HIS A 258 -6.64 0.10 -22.76
CA HIS A 258 -7.29 1.40 -22.99
C HIS A 258 -6.44 2.26 -23.94
N PRO A 259 -6.40 1.94 -25.26
CA PRO A 259 -5.46 2.55 -26.20
C PRO A 259 -5.73 4.03 -26.47
N GLN A 260 -6.94 4.51 -26.18
CA GLN A 260 -7.36 5.90 -26.37
C GLN A 260 -7.12 6.78 -25.14
N ALA A 261 -6.74 6.20 -23.99
CA ALA A 261 -6.51 6.96 -22.78
C ALA A 261 -5.14 7.67 -22.84
N ARG A 262 -5.12 8.97 -22.53
CA ARG A 262 -3.87 9.72 -22.40
C ARG A 262 -3.12 9.25 -21.14
N PRO A 263 -1.86 8.78 -21.25
CA PRO A 263 -1.10 8.35 -20.08
C PRO A 263 -0.81 9.50 -19.12
N LEU A 264 -0.82 9.21 -17.83
CA LEU A 264 -0.48 10.14 -16.75
C LEU A 264 1.01 10.47 -16.73
N THR A 265 1.89 9.53 -17.13
CA THR A 265 3.33 9.53 -16.83
C THR A 265 3.64 9.41 -15.33
N TRP A 266 4.91 9.22 -14.97
CA TRP A 266 5.33 9.17 -13.56
C TRP A 266 5.13 10.51 -12.83
N ASP A 267 5.34 11.64 -13.53
CA ASP A 267 5.12 12.97 -12.96
C ASP A 267 3.63 13.20 -12.68
N GLY A 268 2.76 12.81 -13.62
CA GLY A 268 1.31 12.91 -13.42
C GLY A 268 0.80 11.97 -12.34
N PHE A 269 1.39 10.77 -12.19
CA PHE A 269 1.11 9.88 -11.07
C PHE A 269 1.50 10.53 -9.73
N THR A 270 2.71 11.09 -9.63
CA THR A 270 3.23 11.79 -8.44
C THR A 270 2.32 12.97 -8.06
N ALA A 271 1.96 13.80 -9.04
CA ALA A 271 1.04 14.92 -8.83
C ALA A 271 -0.35 14.46 -8.37
N GLY A 272 -0.91 13.43 -9.03
CA GLY A 272 -2.21 12.88 -8.71
C GLY A 272 -2.29 12.34 -7.28
N ARG A 273 -1.27 11.58 -6.85
CA ARG A 273 -1.24 10.93 -5.54
C ARG A 273 -0.88 11.87 -4.39
N THR A 274 -0.21 13.01 -4.63
CA THR A 274 0.34 13.88 -3.59
C THR A 274 -0.69 14.21 -2.47
N GLY A 275 -0.35 13.91 -1.22
CA GLY A 275 -1.23 14.17 -0.07
C GLY A 275 -2.34 13.13 0.18
N ILE A 276 -2.52 12.14 -0.70
CA ILE A 276 -3.42 10.99 -0.47
C ILE A 276 -2.80 10.07 0.59
N ALA A 277 -3.50 9.85 1.71
CA ALA A 277 -2.97 9.04 2.80
C ALA A 277 -2.99 7.54 2.49
N MET A 278 -4.02 7.04 1.80
CA MET A 278 -4.07 5.61 1.44
C MET A 278 -2.98 5.22 0.44
N PRO A 279 -2.44 4.00 0.51
CA PRO A 279 -1.57 3.42 -0.52
C PRO A 279 -2.20 3.46 -1.92
N VAL A 280 -1.39 3.81 -2.93
CA VAL A 280 -1.83 3.88 -4.32
C VAL A 280 -0.89 3.07 -5.20
N TYR A 281 -1.41 2.09 -5.92
CA TYR A 281 -0.65 1.34 -6.93
C TYR A 281 -0.64 2.10 -8.27
N ALA A 282 0.52 2.14 -8.91
CA ALA A 282 0.62 2.53 -10.31
C ALA A 282 0.04 1.43 -11.20
N LEU A 283 -0.76 1.78 -12.21
CA LEU A 283 -1.36 0.81 -13.13
C LEU A 283 -1.35 1.34 -14.57
N GLY A 284 -1.20 0.44 -15.54
CA GLY A 284 -1.31 0.72 -16.97
C GLY A 284 0.03 0.64 -17.68
N GLY A 285 0.24 -0.44 -18.44
CA GLY A 285 1.46 -0.67 -19.22
C GLY A 285 2.70 -1.03 -18.39
N LEU A 286 2.52 -1.49 -17.14
CA LEU A 286 3.61 -1.73 -16.19
C LEU A 286 4.05 -3.20 -16.15
N THR A 287 5.31 -3.41 -15.79
CA THR A 287 5.97 -4.70 -15.58
C THR A 287 6.81 -4.68 -14.30
N PRO A 288 7.29 -5.81 -13.77
CA PRO A 288 8.18 -5.84 -12.60
C PRO A 288 9.41 -4.93 -12.69
N ALA A 289 9.91 -4.64 -13.90
CA ALA A 289 11.02 -3.72 -14.11
C ALA A 289 10.71 -2.27 -13.68
N ASP A 290 9.43 -1.92 -13.56
CA ASP A 290 8.96 -0.57 -13.23
C ASP A 290 8.84 -0.31 -11.72
N LEU A 291 9.15 -1.29 -10.86
CA LEU A 291 8.97 -1.19 -9.42
C LEU A 291 9.76 -0.03 -8.79
N ASN A 292 11.01 0.17 -9.22
CA ASN A 292 11.85 1.24 -8.68
C ASN A 292 11.30 2.62 -9.06
N ASP A 293 10.86 2.79 -10.30
CA ASP A 293 10.22 4.03 -10.77
C ASP A 293 8.90 4.28 -10.01
N ALA A 294 8.12 3.23 -9.78
CA ALA A 294 6.87 3.31 -9.04
C ALA A 294 7.11 3.80 -7.60
N TRP A 295 8.10 3.24 -6.89
CA TRP A 295 8.44 3.71 -5.54
C TRP A 295 9.01 5.12 -5.53
N ALA A 296 9.82 5.50 -6.53
CA ALA A 296 10.33 6.86 -6.68
C ALA A 296 9.19 7.88 -6.89
N ALA A 297 8.13 7.49 -7.60
CA ALA A 297 6.90 8.27 -7.80
C ALA A 297 5.93 8.21 -6.60
N GLY A 298 6.29 7.52 -5.51
CA GLY A 298 5.49 7.40 -4.30
C GLY A 298 4.33 6.40 -4.39
N ALA A 299 4.37 5.46 -5.33
CA ALA A 299 3.42 4.37 -5.40
C ALA A 299 3.70 3.31 -4.32
N GLN A 300 2.67 2.58 -3.89
CA GLN A 300 2.81 1.36 -3.11
C GLN A 300 3.64 0.30 -3.85
N GLY A 301 3.47 0.27 -5.17
CA GLY A 301 4.08 -0.66 -6.10
C GLY A 301 3.36 -0.59 -7.44
N ILE A 302 3.42 -1.69 -8.19
CA ILE A 302 2.76 -1.81 -9.49
C ILE A 302 1.54 -2.71 -9.42
N ALA A 303 0.53 -2.38 -10.20
CA ALA A 303 -0.53 -3.29 -10.60
C ALA A 303 -0.46 -3.53 -12.11
N ALA A 304 -0.70 -4.77 -12.53
CA ALA A 304 -0.65 -5.13 -13.93
C ALA A 304 -1.52 -6.35 -14.26
N ILE A 305 -1.89 -6.46 -15.54
CA ILE A 305 -2.48 -7.68 -16.13
C ILE A 305 -1.34 -8.46 -16.79
N ARG A 306 -1.05 -8.15 -18.06
CA ARG A 306 -0.05 -8.85 -18.88
C ARG A 306 1.38 -8.80 -18.33
N GLY A 307 1.73 -7.74 -17.59
CA GLY A 307 3.07 -7.60 -17.00
C GLY A 307 3.34 -8.59 -15.85
N LEU A 308 2.29 -9.15 -15.25
CA LEU A 308 2.37 -10.11 -14.14
C LEU A 308 1.69 -11.45 -14.46
N TRP A 309 1.04 -11.57 -15.62
CA TRP A 309 0.40 -12.80 -16.06
C TRP A 309 1.26 -13.45 -17.15
N PRO A 310 1.70 -14.71 -16.97
CA PRO A 310 2.57 -15.38 -17.94
C PRO A 310 1.84 -15.53 -19.28
N ALA A 311 2.58 -15.36 -20.37
CA ALA A 311 2.12 -15.78 -21.69
C ALA A 311 1.89 -17.30 -21.71
N ASP A 312 1.07 -17.75 -22.65
CA ASP A 312 0.91 -19.17 -22.97
C ASP A 312 2.14 -19.73 -23.70
#